data_AF-A0A5N7BRA3-F1
#
_entry.id   AF-A0A5N7BRA3-F1
#
_cell.length_a   1.000
_cell.length_b   1.000
_cell.length_c   1.000
_cell.angle_alpha   90.00
_cell.angle_beta   90.00
_cell.angle_gamma   90.00
#
_symmetry.space_group_name_H-M   'P 1'
#
loop_
_entity.id
_entity.type
_entity.pdbx_description
1 polymer ?
#
loop_
_entity_poly.entity_id
_entity_poly.type
_entity_poly.pdbx_seq_one_letter_code
_entity_poly.pdbx_strand_id
1 'polypeptide(L)'
;MDDQGDTPFFDHYAQFLPILDPLTTPNAYYAQCPFLFWAVIGAACRTYPRNPTLLTALARSITDMALLSLASASAPWHIIQGLLLFLTWPMPKDNTKPELTFPLSGSMLHIAMQNGLHIPMSSHEFTKKRIPAPSEAELIRRSELWARCVIVYQRACIIKGHPPRSFMELEQDFGLREVLIQKLTPSLVLERKCQELVARCSAAVLEVGVRTMSLEQERALDIVLRTFETQVTDLEAGTCLSNTSLPQGEARDAHFHLAYDRFQTKTCCLSIQILHFFKTQTLYSTNCLGRVLNTACSAVECVQDLNREAISLAATPLEVYFGMLLASVTLLRIHKGAPMPGLDLEKARSRFFAAINLLKQMSVQNNDGAAKTVLVLNQLWNSTRAFRKSDGSDFTTLRIRSRLMLSPVADAVWWWREEYDPQFRSGGHTQGNMPDGVDINRDNMATAPIGLTERPEPILFNDQFLADFEWALVDDELFPSTEPYGSVRLHKGSPISGHGAGGSLLLR
;
A
#
# COMPACT_ATOMS: atom_id res chain seq x y z
N MET A 1 -15.28 31.61 3.02
CA MET A 1 -14.01 31.30 2.35
C MET A 1 -13.70 32.53 1.54
N ASP A 2 -12.76 33.34 2.01
CA ASP A 2 -12.41 34.59 1.34
C ASP A 2 -11.70 34.28 0.02
N ASP A 3 -11.97 35.15 -0.96
CA ASP A 3 -11.63 35.05 -2.39
C ASP A 3 -10.13 35.34 -2.67
N GLN A 4 -9.25 35.05 -1.71
CA GLN A 4 -7.81 35.32 -1.79
C GLN A 4 -6.99 34.02 -1.62
N GLY A 5 -6.68 33.42 -2.77
CA GLY A 5 -5.35 32.89 -3.11
C GLY A 5 -4.84 31.62 -2.42
N ASP A 6 -4.81 31.56 -1.09
CA ASP A 6 -4.04 30.55 -0.38
C ASP A 6 -4.96 29.44 0.11
N THR A 7 -5.25 28.48 -0.77
CA THR A 7 -5.83 27.21 -0.32
C THR A 7 -4.72 26.37 0.32
N PRO A 8 -4.90 25.85 1.56
CA PRO A 8 -3.92 24.97 2.22
C PRO A 8 -3.47 23.76 1.39
N PHE A 9 -4.22 23.43 0.34
CA PHE A 9 -3.85 22.41 -0.64
C PHE A 9 -2.53 22.74 -1.36
N PHE A 10 -2.37 23.94 -1.92
CA PHE A 10 -1.19 24.26 -2.71
C PHE A 10 0.08 24.33 -1.87
N ASP A 11 -0.03 24.81 -0.63
CA ASP A 11 1.11 24.92 0.29
C ASP A 11 1.60 23.55 0.82
N HIS A 12 0.68 22.63 1.10
CA HIS A 12 1.02 21.39 1.82
C HIS A 12 1.04 20.16 0.90
N TYR A 13 0.21 20.12 -0.14
CA TYR A 13 -0.11 18.90 -0.90
C TYR A 13 0.38 18.95 -2.34
N ALA A 14 0.27 20.11 -3.02
CA ALA A 14 0.63 20.22 -4.43
C ALA A 14 2.12 19.93 -4.70
N GLN A 15 3.01 20.15 -3.73
CA GLN A 15 4.43 19.77 -3.82
C GLN A 15 4.67 18.26 -4.03
N PHE A 16 3.76 17.39 -3.55
CA PHE A 16 3.84 15.94 -3.74
C PHE A 16 3.19 15.50 -5.05
N LEU A 17 2.14 16.20 -5.50
CA LEU A 17 1.36 15.86 -6.69
C LEU A 17 0.93 17.13 -7.45
N PRO A 18 1.85 17.79 -8.17
CA PRO A 18 1.57 19.04 -8.87
C PRO A 18 0.82 18.75 -10.18
N ILE A 19 -0.49 18.56 -10.06
CA ILE A 19 -1.40 18.26 -11.18
C ILE A 19 -2.45 19.35 -11.41
N LEU A 20 -2.49 20.37 -10.55
CA LEU A 20 -3.44 21.48 -10.61
C LEU A 20 -2.72 22.79 -10.86
N ASP A 21 -3.42 23.72 -11.49
CA ASP A 21 -2.95 25.08 -11.75
C ASP A 21 -3.33 25.99 -10.56
N PRO A 22 -2.35 26.55 -9.83
CA PRO A 22 -2.61 27.43 -8.70
C PRO A 22 -3.35 28.72 -9.08
N LEU A 23 -3.34 29.11 -10.35
CA LEU A 23 -4.06 30.29 -10.83
C LEU A 23 -5.56 30.04 -11.07
N THR A 24 -5.99 28.77 -11.09
CA THR A 24 -7.40 28.42 -11.28
C THR A 24 -8.16 28.53 -9.96
N THR A 25 -9.23 29.32 -9.94
CA THR A 25 -10.01 29.54 -8.71
C THR A 25 -10.77 28.28 -8.27
N PRO A 26 -11.04 28.10 -6.96
CA PRO A 26 -11.81 26.96 -6.47
C PRO A 26 -13.20 26.84 -7.12
N ASN A 27 -13.89 27.96 -7.34
CA ASN A 27 -15.19 27.99 -8.01
C ASN A 27 -15.11 27.54 -9.48
N ALA A 28 -14.01 27.87 -10.17
CA ALA A 28 -13.77 27.40 -11.53
C ALA A 28 -13.55 25.89 -11.55
N TYR A 29 -12.81 25.32 -10.59
CA TYR A 29 -12.70 23.87 -10.45
C TYR A 29 -14.05 23.20 -10.16
N TYR A 30 -14.85 23.78 -9.26
CA TYR A 30 -16.19 23.25 -8.96
C TYR A 30 -17.11 23.24 -10.17
N ALA A 31 -17.11 24.32 -10.97
CA ALA A 31 -17.91 24.42 -12.18
C ALA A 31 -17.49 23.40 -13.26
N GLN A 32 -16.20 23.07 -13.34
CA GLN A 32 -15.68 22.11 -14.32
C GLN A 32 -15.87 20.66 -13.89
N CYS A 33 -15.62 20.36 -12.61
CA CYS A 33 -15.75 19.03 -12.04
C CYS A 33 -15.96 19.12 -10.52
N PRO A 34 -17.20 18.95 -10.03
CA PRO A 34 -17.50 18.98 -8.60
C PRO A 34 -16.69 17.94 -7.81
N PHE A 35 -16.48 16.75 -8.38
CA PHE A 35 -15.67 15.71 -7.73
C PHE A 35 -14.22 16.17 -7.51
N LEU A 36 -13.57 16.75 -8.53
CA LEU A 36 -12.20 17.26 -8.39
C LEU A 36 -12.11 18.33 -7.29
N PHE A 37 -13.02 19.30 -7.30
CA PHE A 37 -13.08 20.33 -6.26
C PHE A 37 -13.16 19.70 -4.87
N TRP A 38 -14.08 18.76 -4.66
CA TRP A 38 -14.24 18.14 -3.36
C TRP A 38 -13.09 17.20 -2.98
N ALA A 39 -12.40 16.58 -3.95
CA ALA A 39 -11.18 15.83 -3.70
C ALA A 39 -10.04 16.73 -3.18
N VAL A 40 -9.88 17.93 -3.75
CA VAL A 40 -8.95 18.97 -3.25
C VAL A 40 -9.28 19.36 -1.81
N ILE A 41 -10.56 19.67 -1.55
CA ILE A 41 -11.01 20.02 -0.19
C ILE A 41 -10.78 18.85 0.78
N GLY A 42 -11.10 17.62 0.38
CA GLY A 42 -10.89 16.42 1.18
C GLY A 42 -9.42 16.21 1.56
N ALA A 43 -8.49 16.36 0.60
CA ALA A 43 -7.06 16.30 0.90
C ALA A 43 -6.64 17.38 1.91
N ALA A 44 -7.02 18.64 1.67
CA ALA A 44 -6.67 19.78 2.52
C ALA A 44 -7.26 19.68 3.94
N CYS A 45 -8.43 19.05 4.11
CA CYS A 45 -9.06 18.87 5.42
C CYS A 45 -8.21 18.06 6.40
N ARG A 46 -7.27 17.24 5.92
CA ARG A 46 -6.40 16.40 6.78
C ARG A 46 -5.48 17.23 7.68
N THR A 47 -5.12 18.44 7.26
CA THR A 47 -4.27 19.36 8.04
C THR A 47 -5.01 20.61 8.46
N TYR A 48 -6.36 20.60 8.46
CA TYR A 48 -7.16 21.76 8.81
C TYR A 48 -7.46 21.82 10.33
N PRO A 49 -6.78 22.68 11.11
CA PRO A 49 -6.86 22.63 12.58
C PRO A 49 -8.18 23.19 13.13
N ARG A 50 -8.89 24.03 12.37
CA ARG A 50 -10.10 24.72 12.87
C ARG A 50 -11.32 23.80 12.95
N ASN A 51 -11.35 22.72 12.17
CA ASN A 51 -12.41 21.73 12.25
C ASN A 51 -11.89 20.32 11.90
N PRO A 52 -11.37 19.57 12.90
CA PRO A 52 -10.80 18.25 12.67
C PRO A 52 -11.85 17.19 12.26
N THR A 53 -13.14 17.44 12.51
CA THR A 53 -14.23 16.51 12.15
C THR A 53 -14.68 16.63 10.69
N LEU A 54 -14.24 17.69 9.99
CA LEU A 54 -14.68 18.01 8.64
C LEU A 54 -14.35 16.91 7.63
N LEU A 55 -13.15 16.32 7.73
CA LEU A 55 -12.74 15.23 6.84
C LEU A 55 -13.70 14.03 6.95
N THR A 56 -14.05 13.61 8.17
CA THR A 56 -14.99 12.49 8.38
C THR A 56 -16.38 12.83 7.86
N ALA A 57 -16.83 14.07 8.07
CA ALA A 57 -18.14 14.52 7.60
C ALA A 57 -18.26 14.51 6.06
N LEU A 58 -17.16 14.79 5.35
CA LEU A 58 -17.14 14.82 3.88
C LEU A 58 -16.82 13.47 3.23
N ALA A 59 -16.15 12.55 3.94
CA ALA A 59 -15.60 11.31 3.42
C ALA A 59 -16.59 10.50 2.56
N ARG A 60 -17.81 10.29 3.08
CA ARG A 60 -18.85 9.54 2.36
C ARG A 60 -19.25 10.20 1.05
N SER A 61 -19.57 11.48 1.09
CA SER A 61 -20.03 12.22 -0.12
C SER A 61 -18.94 12.28 -1.18
N ILE A 62 -17.68 12.49 -0.78
CA ILE A 62 -16.54 12.48 -1.71
C ILE A 62 -16.35 11.10 -2.33
N THR A 63 -16.49 10.03 -1.54
CA THR A 63 -16.39 8.64 -2.03
C THR A 63 -17.50 8.30 -3.00
N ASP A 64 -18.74 8.70 -2.70
CA ASP A 64 -19.88 8.50 -3.59
C ASP A 64 -19.71 9.31 -4.89
N MET A 65 -19.15 10.53 -4.84
CA MET A 65 -18.78 11.31 -6.03
C MET A 65 -17.70 10.62 -6.87
N ALA A 66 -16.67 10.04 -6.24
CA ALA A 66 -15.62 9.29 -6.95
C ALA A 66 -16.21 8.12 -7.74
N LEU A 67 -17.10 7.33 -7.12
CA LEU A 67 -17.77 6.20 -7.76
C LEU A 67 -18.69 6.65 -8.90
N LEU A 68 -19.47 7.71 -8.71
CA LEU A 68 -20.34 8.26 -9.76
C LEU A 68 -19.55 8.85 -10.93
N SER A 69 -18.35 9.39 -10.67
CA SER A 69 -17.50 9.95 -11.72
C SER A 69 -17.06 8.91 -12.76
N LEU A 70 -16.98 7.63 -12.38
CA LEU A 70 -16.58 6.53 -13.28
C LEU A 70 -17.57 6.33 -14.43
N ALA A 71 -18.85 6.66 -14.22
CA ALA A 71 -19.88 6.56 -15.24
C ALA A 71 -19.99 7.84 -16.11
N SER A 72 -19.23 8.88 -15.81
CA SER A 72 -19.31 10.15 -16.51
C SER A 72 -18.36 10.22 -17.71
N ALA A 73 -18.89 10.66 -18.85
CA ALA A 73 -18.09 10.98 -20.03
C ALA A 73 -17.66 12.47 -20.09
N SER A 74 -18.10 13.30 -19.13
CA SER A 74 -17.80 14.73 -19.10
C SER A 74 -16.49 15.00 -18.35
N ALA A 75 -15.64 15.87 -18.90
CA ALA A 75 -14.41 16.33 -18.25
C ALA A 75 -13.49 15.20 -17.72
N PRO A 76 -13.15 14.19 -18.56
CA PRO A 76 -12.33 13.05 -18.14
C PRO A 76 -10.97 13.48 -17.58
N TRP A 77 -10.39 14.58 -18.08
CA TRP A 77 -9.17 15.18 -17.55
C TRP A 77 -9.28 15.50 -16.04
N HIS A 78 -10.35 16.19 -15.64
CA HIS A 78 -10.59 16.58 -14.25
C HIS A 78 -11.02 15.40 -13.37
N ILE A 79 -11.75 14.43 -13.93
CA ILE A 79 -12.07 13.18 -13.23
C ILE A 79 -10.78 12.42 -12.89
N ILE A 80 -9.86 12.28 -13.84
CA ILE A 80 -8.56 11.65 -13.61
C ILE A 80 -7.77 12.40 -12.54
N GLN A 81 -7.71 13.74 -12.60
CA GLN A 81 -7.07 14.54 -11.54
C GLN A 81 -7.72 14.28 -10.17
N GLY A 82 -9.05 14.24 -10.09
CA GLY A 82 -9.77 13.95 -8.85
C GLY A 82 -9.48 12.55 -8.30
N LEU A 83 -9.42 11.53 -9.17
CA LEU A 83 -9.08 10.16 -8.81
C LEU A 83 -7.62 10.06 -8.31
N LEU A 84 -6.68 10.77 -8.96
CA LEU A 84 -5.29 10.86 -8.50
C LEU A 84 -5.22 11.41 -7.07
N LEU A 85 -5.88 12.55 -6.79
CA LEU A 85 -5.91 13.13 -5.44
C LEU A 85 -6.54 12.16 -4.42
N PHE A 86 -7.66 11.53 -4.78
CA PHE A 86 -8.36 10.59 -3.90
C PHE A 86 -7.50 9.37 -3.57
N LEU A 87 -6.75 8.82 -4.53
CA LEU A 87 -5.90 7.65 -4.34
C LEU A 87 -4.59 7.98 -3.61
N THR A 88 -4.07 9.19 -3.78
CA THR A 88 -2.88 9.69 -3.06
C THR A 88 -3.20 10.02 -1.60
N TRP A 89 -4.39 10.57 -1.33
CA TRP A 89 -4.88 10.89 0.01
C TRP A 89 -6.27 10.29 0.25
N PRO A 90 -6.36 8.98 0.54
CA PRO A 90 -7.65 8.29 0.68
C PRO A 90 -8.47 8.85 1.83
N MET A 91 -9.79 8.90 1.62
CA MET A 91 -10.74 9.31 2.65
C MET A 91 -10.72 8.31 3.83
N PRO A 92 -11.04 8.75 5.06
CA PRO A 92 -11.25 7.84 6.18
C PRO A 92 -12.21 6.73 5.79
N LYS A 93 -11.84 5.48 6.09
CA LYS A 93 -12.65 4.33 5.71
C LYS A 93 -13.94 4.29 6.52
N ASP A 94 -15.01 3.95 5.82
CA ASP A 94 -16.24 3.45 6.42
C ASP A 94 -16.16 1.93 6.42
N ASN A 95 -16.01 1.32 7.59
CA ASN A 95 -15.80 -0.12 7.73
C ASN A 95 -17.03 -0.97 7.33
N THR A 96 -18.17 -0.33 7.03
CA THR A 96 -19.33 -1.00 6.46
C THR A 96 -19.27 -1.11 4.93
N LYS A 97 -18.25 -0.50 4.30
CA LYS A 97 -18.09 -0.43 2.86
C LYS A 97 -16.79 -1.10 2.41
N PRO A 98 -16.77 -1.71 1.21
CA PRO A 98 -15.56 -2.31 0.67
C PRO A 98 -14.48 -1.26 0.40
N GLU A 99 -13.22 -1.68 0.49
CA GLU A 99 -12.07 -0.84 0.20
C GLU A 99 -11.97 -0.56 -1.32
N LEU A 100 -11.84 0.73 -1.69
CA LEU A 100 -11.98 1.18 -3.08
C LEU A 100 -10.68 1.55 -3.79
N THR A 101 -9.54 1.62 -3.10
CA THR A 101 -8.25 2.07 -3.67
C THR A 101 -7.88 1.25 -4.90
N PHE A 102 -7.95 -0.09 -4.81
CA PHE A 102 -7.55 -0.94 -5.91
C PHE A 102 -8.52 -0.90 -7.11
N PRO A 103 -9.85 -1.09 -6.93
CA PRO A 103 -10.81 -0.90 -8.01
C PRO A 103 -10.72 0.47 -8.69
N LEU A 104 -10.68 1.57 -7.90
CA LEU A 104 -10.62 2.93 -8.43
C LEU A 104 -9.31 3.20 -9.18
N SER A 105 -8.18 2.65 -8.73
CA SER A 105 -6.91 2.79 -9.46
C SER A 105 -6.95 2.14 -10.84
N GLY A 106 -7.59 0.96 -10.96
CA GLY A 106 -7.80 0.29 -12.24
C GLY A 106 -8.77 1.06 -13.15
N SER A 107 -9.87 1.57 -12.59
CA SER A 107 -10.80 2.42 -13.32
C SER A 107 -10.15 3.71 -13.81
N MET A 108 -9.34 4.38 -12.99
CA MET A 108 -8.58 5.57 -13.39
C MET A 108 -7.67 5.27 -14.58
N LEU A 109 -6.93 4.16 -14.54
CA LEU A 109 -6.05 3.75 -15.64
C LEU A 109 -6.84 3.49 -16.93
N HIS A 110 -7.98 2.80 -16.83
CA HIS A 110 -8.84 2.54 -18.00
C HIS A 110 -9.49 3.81 -18.55
N ILE A 111 -9.92 4.76 -17.71
CA ILE A 111 -10.43 6.06 -18.16
C ILE A 111 -9.33 6.84 -18.89
N ALA A 112 -8.10 6.82 -18.36
CA ALA A 112 -6.94 7.44 -19.02
C ALA A 112 -6.64 6.80 -20.39
N MET A 113 -6.72 5.47 -20.49
CA MET A 113 -6.54 4.74 -21.76
C MET A 113 -7.65 5.05 -22.76
N GLN A 114 -8.91 5.07 -22.32
CA GLN A 114 -10.07 5.40 -23.15
C GLN A 114 -9.99 6.81 -23.74
N ASN A 115 -9.25 7.72 -23.09
CA ASN A 115 -8.99 9.08 -23.55
C ASN A 115 -7.61 9.26 -24.21
N GLY A 116 -6.94 8.16 -24.59
CA GLY A 116 -5.71 8.19 -25.39
C GLY A 116 -4.46 8.68 -24.66
N LEU A 117 -4.45 8.73 -23.31
CA LEU A 117 -3.28 9.23 -22.56
C LEU A 117 -2.06 8.30 -22.66
N HIS A 118 -2.28 6.99 -22.83
CA HIS A 118 -1.24 5.99 -23.05
C HIS A 118 -0.52 6.08 -24.41
N ILE A 119 -1.11 6.79 -25.38
CA ILE A 119 -0.56 7.03 -26.72
C ILE A 119 -0.73 8.53 -27.06
N PRO A 120 0.01 9.44 -26.39
CA PRO A 120 -0.19 10.88 -26.53
C PRO A 120 -0.18 11.37 -27.99
N MET A 121 0.69 10.78 -28.83
CA MET A 121 0.87 11.14 -30.24
C MET A 121 -0.38 10.89 -31.10
N SER A 122 -1.07 9.77 -30.85
CA SER A 122 -2.27 9.36 -31.58
C SER A 122 -3.55 9.60 -30.78
N SER A 123 -3.47 10.41 -29.73
CA SER A 123 -4.59 10.63 -28.81
C SER A 123 -5.83 11.28 -29.46
N HIS A 124 -5.67 11.89 -30.64
CA HIS A 124 -6.77 12.39 -31.48
C HIS A 124 -7.64 11.26 -32.09
N GLU A 125 -7.18 10.02 -32.10
CA GLU A 125 -7.95 8.85 -32.56
C GLU A 125 -8.98 8.39 -31.51
N PHE A 126 -8.86 8.86 -30.27
CA PHE A 126 -9.73 8.51 -29.14
C PHE A 126 -10.91 9.48 -28.96
N THR A 127 -11.05 10.46 -29.84
CA THR A 127 -12.17 11.41 -29.83
C THR A 127 -13.13 11.15 -30.99
N LYS A 128 -14.43 11.30 -30.73
CA LYS A 128 -15.48 11.23 -31.77
C LYS A 128 -15.43 12.41 -32.74
N LYS A 129 -14.75 13.50 -32.37
CA LYS A 129 -14.63 14.71 -33.17
C LYS A 129 -13.22 14.83 -33.71
N ARG A 130 -13.09 15.18 -35.00
CA ARG A 130 -11.80 15.51 -35.61
C ARG A 130 -11.22 16.75 -34.93
N ILE A 131 -10.15 16.56 -34.17
CA ILE A 131 -9.39 17.63 -33.54
C ILE A 131 -8.04 17.77 -34.25
N PRO A 132 -7.42 18.97 -34.22
CA PRO A 132 -6.05 19.15 -34.67
C PRO A 132 -5.09 18.22 -33.90
N ALA A 133 -3.92 17.95 -34.50
CA ALA A 133 -2.84 17.28 -33.78
C ALA A 133 -2.50 18.08 -32.50
N PRO A 134 -2.22 17.39 -31.38
CA PRO A 134 -1.88 18.06 -30.13
C PRO A 134 -0.59 18.87 -30.28
N SER A 135 -0.55 20.03 -29.63
CA SER A 135 0.69 20.80 -29.53
C SER A 135 1.72 20.06 -28.68
N GLU A 136 2.99 20.43 -28.79
CA GLU A 136 4.05 19.86 -27.95
C GLU A 136 3.76 20.00 -26.45
N ALA A 137 3.31 21.18 -26.01
CA ALA A 137 2.92 21.41 -24.62
C ALA A 137 1.77 20.48 -24.18
N GLU A 138 0.80 20.22 -25.06
CA GLU A 138 -0.29 19.28 -24.79
C GLU A 138 0.21 17.83 -24.70
N LEU A 139 1.16 17.44 -25.56
CA LEU A 139 1.80 16.12 -25.50
C LEU A 139 2.55 15.91 -24.19
N ILE A 140 3.28 16.92 -23.71
CA ILE A 140 3.99 16.88 -22.42
C ILE A 140 2.99 16.73 -21.28
N ARG A 141 1.95 17.59 -21.20
CA ARG A 141 0.91 17.49 -20.15
C ARG A 141 0.22 16.13 -20.12
N ARG A 142 -0.11 15.56 -21.29
CA ARG A 142 -0.69 14.21 -21.39
C ARG A 142 0.27 13.14 -20.89
N SER A 143 1.55 13.26 -21.22
CA SER A 143 2.59 12.33 -20.77
C SER A 143 2.80 12.40 -19.25
N GLU A 144 2.77 13.60 -18.68
CA GLU A 144 2.83 13.82 -17.23
C GLU A 144 1.63 13.18 -16.51
N LEU A 145 0.42 13.48 -16.98
CA LEU A 145 -0.80 12.94 -16.38
C LEU A 145 -0.84 11.41 -16.49
N TRP A 146 -0.47 10.85 -17.64
CA TRP A 146 -0.35 9.41 -17.83
C TRP A 146 0.67 8.77 -16.88
N ALA A 147 1.87 9.35 -16.77
CA ALA A 147 2.91 8.83 -15.88
C ALA A 147 2.42 8.77 -14.42
N ARG A 148 1.72 9.82 -13.96
CA ARG A 148 1.12 9.86 -12.62
C ARG A 148 0.03 8.80 -12.43
N CYS A 149 -0.84 8.59 -13.42
CA CYS A 149 -1.85 7.53 -13.38
C CYS A 149 -1.21 6.15 -13.18
N VAL A 150 -0.17 5.83 -13.96
CA VAL A 150 0.51 4.55 -13.85
C VAL A 150 1.25 4.42 -12.53
N ILE A 151 1.97 5.45 -12.07
CA ILE A 151 2.66 5.44 -10.77
C ILE A 151 1.67 5.15 -9.63
N VAL A 152 0.54 5.86 -9.58
CA VAL A 152 -0.48 5.67 -8.55
C VAL A 152 -1.12 4.28 -8.63
N TYR A 153 -1.39 3.77 -9.84
CA TYR A 153 -1.85 2.39 -10.03
C TYR A 153 -0.82 1.36 -9.54
N GLN A 154 0.45 1.50 -9.90
CA GLN A 154 1.51 0.59 -9.47
C GLN A 154 1.68 0.62 -7.95
N ARG A 155 1.63 1.80 -7.33
CA ARG A 155 1.60 1.97 -5.86
C ARG A 155 0.40 1.25 -5.24
N ALA A 156 -0.80 1.39 -5.80
CA ALA A 156 -1.99 0.68 -5.32
C ALA A 156 -1.84 -0.84 -5.41
N CYS A 157 -1.28 -1.38 -6.50
CA CYS A 157 -0.93 -2.80 -6.60
C CYS A 157 0.00 -3.25 -5.47
N ILE A 158 1.11 -2.52 -5.27
CA ILE A 158 2.12 -2.84 -4.26
C ILE A 158 1.51 -2.80 -2.86
N ILE A 159 0.73 -1.76 -2.55
CA ILE A 159 0.03 -1.61 -1.27
C ILE A 159 -0.93 -2.77 -1.03
N LYS A 160 -1.54 -3.35 -2.07
CA LYS A 160 -2.39 -4.54 -1.92
C LYS A 160 -1.65 -5.87 -1.97
N GLY A 161 -0.36 -5.85 -2.29
CA GLY A 161 0.44 -7.05 -2.49
C GLY A 161 0.20 -7.75 -3.82
N HIS A 162 -0.32 -7.02 -4.82
CA HIS A 162 -0.48 -7.49 -6.19
C HIS A 162 0.74 -7.09 -7.05
N PRO A 163 1.09 -7.89 -8.07
CA PRO A 163 2.12 -7.49 -9.03
C PRO A 163 1.65 -6.28 -9.86
N PRO A 164 2.37 -5.17 -9.86
CA PRO A 164 2.08 -4.06 -10.76
C PRO A 164 2.47 -4.38 -12.20
N ARG A 165 1.73 -3.83 -13.17
CA ARG A 165 2.09 -3.91 -14.60
C ARG A 165 3.22 -2.93 -14.93
N SER A 166 4.15 -3.32 -15.79
CA SER A 166 5.25 -2.47 -16.23
C SER A 166 4.75 -1.35 -17.14
N PHE A 167 5.45 -0.21 -17.15
CA PHE A 167 5.24 0.82 -18.16
C PHE A 167 5.41 0.27 -19.58
N MET A 168 6.34 -0.67 -19.79
CA MET A 168 6.59 -1.29 -21.09
C MET A 168 5.40 -2.10 -21.61
N GLU A 169 4.54 -2.59 -20.72
CA GLU A 169 3.34 -3.35 -21.08
C GLU A 169 2.14 -2.45 -21.39
N LEU A 170 2.13 -1.24 -20.85
CA LEU A 170 0.99 -0.31 -20.92
C LEU A 170 1.14 0.72 -22.05
N GLU A 171 2.28 0.75 -22.73
CA GLU A 171 2.71 1.85 -23.57
C GLU A 171 3.14 1.39 -24.96
N GLN A 172 3.03 2.29 -25.95
CA GLN A 172 3.41 2.06 -27.34
C GLN A 172 4.45 3.11 -27.79
N ASP A 173 5.09 2.90 -28.94
CA ASP A 173 6.01 3.84 -29.61
C ASP A 173 7.21 4.33 -28.77
N PHE A 174 8.01 3.38 -28.27
CA PHE A 174 9.14 3.61 -27.35
C PHE A 174 10.13 4.73 -27.75
N GLY A 175 10.47 4.86 -29.03
CA GLY A 175 11.46 5.84 -29.48
C GLY A 175 11.00 7.29 -29.31
N LEU A 176 9.78 7.61 -29.78
CA LEU A 176 9.19 8.95 -29.64
C LEU A 176 8.82 9.23 -28.18
N ARG A 177 8.44 8.19 -27.46
CA ARG A 177 8.10 8.24 -26.04
C ARG A 177 9.27 8.71 -25.17
N GLU A 178 10.47 8.21 -25.44
CA GLU A 178 11.67 8.59 -24.69
C GLU A 178 11.95 10.10 -24.78
N VAL A 179 11.68 10.71 -25.94
CA VAL A 179 11.81 12.16 -26.14
C VAL A 179 10.83 12.95 -25.25
N LEU A 180 9.60 12.45 -25.07
CA LEU A 180 8.62 13.08 -24.17
C LEU A 180 9.01 12.88 -22.70
N ILE A 181 9.53 11.70 -22.34
CA ILE A 181 9.99 11.40 -20.98
C ILE A 181 11.13 12.34 -20.56
N GLN A 182 12.06 12.63 -21.47
CA GLN A 182 13.17 13.57 -21.23
C GLN A 182 12.73 15.01 -20.97
N LYS A 183 11.48 15.37 -21.31
CA LYS A 183 10.90 16.69 -21.07
C LYS A 183 10.10 16.77 -19.77
N LEU A 184 9.87 15.65 -19.09
CA LEU A 184 9.20 15.63 -17.80
C LEU A 184 10.13 16.16 -16.70
N THR A 185 9.56 16.60 -15.58
CA THR A 185 10.33 17.00 -14.41
C THR A 185 11.24 15.85 -13.92
N PRO A 186 12.49 16.12 -13.49
CA PRO A 186 13.42 15.08 -13.04
C PRO A 186 12.85 14.15 -11.96
N SER A 187 12.15 14.69 -10.97
CA SER A 187 11.54 13.90 -9.89
C SER A 187 10.47 12.93 -10.42
N LEU A 188 9.63 13.34 -11.38
CA LEU A 188 8.66 12.44 -12.02
C LEU A 188 9.34 11.33 -12.83
N VAL A 189 10.45 11.63 -13.50
CA VAL A 189 11.26 10.64 -14.23
C VAL A 189 11.87 9.63 -13.25
N LEU A 190 12.38 10.10 -12.11
CA LEU A 190 12.89 9.25 -11.04
C LEU A 190 11.81 8.33 -10.48
N GLU A 191 10.65 8.88 -10.10
CA GLU A 191 9.51 8.10 -9.60
C GLU A 191 9.09 7.01 -10.60
N ARG A 192 8.99 7.38 -11.88
CA ARG A 192 8.69 6.44 -12.98
C ARG A 192 9.72 5.31 -13.04
N LYS A 193 11.03 5.61 -13.00
CA LYS A 193 12.09 4.61 -13.02
C LYS A 193 12.06 3.70 -11.79
N CYS A 194 11.83 4.27 -10.61
CA CYS A 194 11.69 3.51 -9.36
C CYS A 194 10.53 2.51 -9.42
N GLN A 195 9.34 2.94 -9.87
CA GLN A 195 8.20 2.04 -9.98
C GLN A 195 8.38 0.97 -11.07
N GLU A 196 9.02 1.34 -12.19
CA GLU A 196 9.36 0.38 -13.26
C GLU A 196 10.29 -0.74 -12.78
N LEU A 197 11.32 -0.40 -11.99
CA LEU A 197 12.22 -1.39 -11.39
C LEU A 197 11.48 -2.34 -10.45
N VAL A 198 10.57 -1.82 -9.61
CA VAL A 198 9.76 -2.64 -8.71
C VAL A 198 8.81 -3.56 -9.50
N ALA A 199 8.19 -3.08 -10.58
CA ALA A 199 7.31 -3.89 -11.42
C ALA A 199 8.05 -5.03 -12.12
N ARG A 200 9.20 -4.74 -12.76
CA ARG A 200 10.04 -5.75 -13.40
C ARG A 200 10.60 -6.76 -12.40
N CYS A 201 11.01 -6.30 -11.21
CA CYS A 201 11.47 -7.19 -10.15
C CYS A 201 10.33 -8.10 -9.67
N SER A 202 9.13 -7.56 -9.49
CA SER A 202 7.93 -8.32 -9.09
C SER A 202 7.62 -9.45 -10.09
N ALA A 203 7.64 -9.15 -11.39
CA ALA A 203 7.43 -10.14 -12.44
C ALA A 203 8.48 -11.25 -12.39
N ALA A 204 9.78 -10.90 -12.34
CA ALA A 204 10.88 -11.87 -12.27
C ALA A 204 10.81 -12.75 -11.02
N VAL A 205 10.41 -12.19 -9.86
CA VAL A 205 10.26 -12.94 -8.61
C VAL A 205 9.11 -13.95 -8.69
N LEU A 206 8.02 -13.60 -9.37
CA LEU A 206 6.91 -14.53 -9.59
C LEU A 206 7.31 -15.70 -10.50
N GLU A 207 8.15 -15.47 -11.51
CA GLU A 207 8.69 -16.52 -12.38
C GLU A 207 9.57 -17.52 -11.62
N VAL A 208 10.37 -17.06 -10.64
CA VAL A 208 11.17 -17.95 -9.79
C VAL A 208 10.27 -18.87 -8.94
N GLY A 209 9.12 -18.36 -8.52
CA GLY A 209 8.17 -19.04 -7.66
C GLY A 209 8.47 -18.81 -6.17
N VAL A 210 7.47 -18.30 -5.45
CA VAL A 210 7.64 -17.81 -4.07
C VAL A 210 6.99 -18.67 -2.99
N ARG A 211 6.07 -19.58 -3.32
CA ARG A 211 5.31 -20.37 -2.32
C ARG A 211 6.20 -21.37 -1.59
N THR A 212 6.91 -22.20 -2.35
CA THR A 212 7.89 -23.18 -1.86
C THR A 212 9.14 -23.03 -2.70
N MET A 213 10.28 -22.83 -2.06
CA MET A 213 11.55 -22.57 -2.74
C MET A 213 12.56 -23.66 -2.45
N SER A 214 13.12 -24.26 -3.50
CA SER A 214 14.32 -25.08 -3.42
C SER A 214 15.56 -24.20 -3.16
N LEU A 215 16.67 -24.83 -2.77
CA LEU A 215 17.94 -24.11 -2.60
C LEU A 215 18.41 -23.44 -3.92
N GLU A 216 18.14 -24.07 -5.05
CA GLU A 216 18.45 -23.53 -6.38
C GLU A 216 17.59 -22.29 -6.68
N GLN A 217 16.28 -22.34 -6.41
CA GLN A 217 15.39 -21.19 -6.54
C GLN A 217 15.78 -20.05 -5.60
N GLU A 218 16.22 -20.34 -4.37
CA GLU A 218 16.73 -19.31 -3.47
C GLU A 218 17.99 -18.62 -4.01
N ARG A 219 18.91 -19.38 -4.60
CA ARG A 219 20.11 -18.82 -5.26
C ARG A 219 19.74 -17.99 -6.48
N ALA A 220 18.80 -18.47 -7.30
CA ALA A 220 18.29 -17.72 -8.45
C ALA A 220 17.64 -16.40 -8.01
N LEU A 221 16.79 -16.43 -6.97
CA LEU A 221 16.18 -15.24 -6.39
C LEU A 221 17.25 -14.25 -5.90
N ASP A 222 18.29 -14.72 -5.20
CA ASP A 222 19.37 -13.86 -4.71
C ASP A 222 20.11 -13.15 -5.86
N ILE A 223 20.33 -13.83 -6.99
CA ILE A 223 20.92 -13.23 -8.20
C ILE A 223 19.97 -12.17 -8.77
N VAL A 224 18.70 -12.50 -8.97
CA VAL A 224 17.68 -11.57 -9.50
C VAL A 224 17.62 -10.31 -8.65
N LEU A 225 17.47 -10.45 -7.33
CA LEU A 225 17.37 -9.31 -6.42
C LEU A 225 18.63 -8.45 -6.45
N ARG A 226 19.83 -9.05 -6.47
CA ARG A 226 21.08 -8.28 -6.58
C ARG A 226 21.17 -7.50 -7.89
N THR A 227 20.70 -8.05 -9.02
CA THR A 227 20.67 -7.35 -10.30
C THR A 227 19.78 -6.10 -10.25
N PHE A 228 18.64 -6.16 -9.55
CA PHE A 228 17.78 -5.00 -9.36
C PHE A 228 18.34 -4.03 -8.31
N GLU A 229 18.96 -4.51 -7.23
CA GLU A 229 19.67 -3.66 -6.25
C GLU A 229 20.75 -2.79 -6.92
N THR A 230 21.53 -3.37 -7.84
CA THR A 230 22.54 -2.61 -8.61
C THR A 230 21.89 -1.53 -9.47
N GLN A 231 20.81 -1.85 -10.20
CA GLN A 231 20.09 -0.86 -11.01
C GLN A 231 19.53 0.31 -10.18
N VAL A 232 19.05 0.03 -8.95
CA VAL A 232 18.62 1.10 -8.03
C VAL A 232 19.81 1.93 -7.56
N THR A 233 20.95 1.31 -7.29
CA THR A 233 22.18 2.02 -6.89
C THR A 233 22.67 2.96 -7.99
N ASP A 234 22.62 2.51 -9.26
CA ASP A 234 22.96 3.35 -10.41
C ASP A 234 22.00 4.53 -10.56
N LEU A 235 20.71 4.31 -10.28
CA LEU A 235 19.69 5.35 -10.28
C LEU A 235 19.91 6.38 -9.16
N GLU A 236 20.29 5.94 -7.95
CA GLU A 236 20.67 6.83 -6.84
C GLU A 236 21.88 7.69 -7.20
N ALA A 237 22.93 7.08 -7.78
CA ALA A 237 24.14 7.79 -8.19
C ALA A 237 23.83 8.86 -9.24
N GLY A 238 22.99 8.56 -10.23
CA GLY A 238 22.53 9.52 -11.23
C GLY A 238 21.78 10.71 -10.63
N THR A 239 20.92 10.46 -9.64
CA THR A 239 20.14 11.50 -8.94
C THR A 239 21.04 12.42 -8.11
N CYS A 240 22.05 11.87 -7.43
CA CYS A 240 23.03 12.67 -6.68
C CYS A 240 23.82 13.61 -7.61
N LEU A 241 24.22 13.14 -8.79
CA LEU A 241 24.96 13.94 -9.77
C LEU A 241 24.13 15.09 -10.35
N SER A 242 22.85 14.86 -10.65
CA SER A 242 21.97 15.91 -11.20
C SER A 242 21.68 17.03 -10.21
N ASN A 243 21.76 16.75 -8.90
CA ASN A 243 21.35 17.69 -7.85
C ASN A 243 22.50 18.57 -7.35
N THR A 244 23.75 18.32 -7.78
CA THR A 244 24.94 19.12 -7.43
C THR A 244 25.03 20.50 -8.12
N SER A 245 24.12 20.82 -9.05
CA SER A 245 24.23 21.98 -9.95
C SER A 245 23.14 23.05 -9.78
N LEU A 246 22.38 23.05 -8.68
CA LEU A 246 21.27 24.01 -8.48
C LEU A 246 21.74 25.39 -7.94
N PRO A 247 21.26 26.51 -8.51
CA PRO A 247 21.55 27.87 -8.03
C PRO A 247 20.87 28.17 -6.68
N GLN A 248 21.56 28.93 -5.82
CA GLN A 248 21.26 29.18 -4.40
C GLN A 248 19.95 29.94 -4.07
N GLY A 249 19.08 30.24 -5.05
CA GLY A 249 17.96 31.19 -4.91
C GLY A 249 16.65 30.62 -4.35
N GLU A 250 16.36 29.33 -4.54
CA GLU A 250 15.10 28.69 -4.12
C GLU A 250 15.41 27.49 -3.21
N ALA A 251 16.04 27.77 -2.07
CA ALA A 251 16.62 26.73 -1.23
C ALA A 251 15.56 25.76 -0.69
N ARG A 252 14.43 26.24 -0.16
CA ARG A 252 13.50 25.38 0.61
C ARG A 252 12.83 24.30 -0.25
N ASP A 253 12.29 24.68 -1.41
CA ASP A 253 11.61 23.73 -2.30
C ASP A 253 12.59 22.70 -2.86
N ALA A 254 13.83 23.11 -3.15
CA ALA A 254 14.88 22.20 -3.58
C ALA A 254 15.26 21.16 -2.50
N HIS A 255 15.35 21.54 -1.23
CA HIS A 255 15.64 20.60 -0.13
C HIS A 255 14.51 19.60 0.08
N PHE A 256 13.25 20.05 -0.01
CA PHE A 256 12.09 19.17 0.06
C PHE A 256 12.09 18.14 -1.08
N HIS A 257 12.24 18.59 -2.33
CA HIS A 257 12.27 17.69 -3.49
C HIS A 257 13.43 16.70 -3.42
N LEU A 258 14.61 17.13 -2.96
CA LEU A 258 15.76 16.24 -2.74
C LEU A 258 15.47 15.17 -1.67
N ALA A 259 14.89 15.56 -0.54
CA ALA A 259 14.52 14.63 0.53
C ALA A 259 13.46 13.63 0.05
N TYR A 260 12.50 14.09 -0.75
CA TYR A 260 11.46 13.26 -1.34
C TYR A 260 12.02 12.28 -2.38
N ASP A 261 12.85 12.74 -3.30
CA ASP A 261 13.53 11.91 -4.30
C ASP A 261 14.39 10.83 -3.65
N ARG A 262 15.15 11.20 -2.60
CA ARG A 262 15.92 10.24 -1.80
C ARG A 262 15.02 9.20 -1.13
N PHE A 263 13.88 9.63 -0.58
CA PHE A 263 12.89 8.71 0.00
C PHE A 263 12.34 7.74 -1.06
N GLN A 264 12.00 8.21 -2.26
CA GLN A 264 11.49 7.36 -3.34
C GLN A 264 12.49 6.27 -3.71
N THR A 265 13.77 6.62 -3.86
CA THR A 265 14.78 5.63 -4.26
C THR A 265 15.11 4.65 -3.13
N LYS A 266 15.14 5.11 -1.86
CA LYS A 266 15.30 4.21 -0.71
C LYS A 266 14.11 3.27 -0.53
N THR A 267 12.90 3.73 -0.79
CA THR A 267 11.69 2.89 -0.74
C THR A 267 11.66 1.89 -1.90
N CYS A 268 12.12 2.28 -3.09
CA CYS A 268 12.32 1.35 -4.22
C CYS A 268 13.33 0.25 -3.86
N CYS A 269 14.51 0.63 -3.35
CA CYS A 269 15.53 -0.31 -2.90
C CYS A 269 15.00 -1.27 -1.83
N LEU A 270 14.31 -0.74 -0.82
CA LEU A 270 13.71 -1.54 0.25
C LEU A 270 12.65 -2.50 -0.28
N SER A 271 11.81 -2.07 -1.22
CA SER A 271 10.78 -2.91 -1.85
C SER A 271 11.38 -4.09 -2.59
N ILE A 272 12.57 -3.95 -3.19
CA ILE A 272 13.29 -5.08 -3.79
C ILE A 272 13.95 -5.94 -2.71
N GLN A 273 14.68 -5.33 -1.79
CA GLN A 273 15.46 -6.05 -0.77
C GLN A 273 14.59 -6.85 0.21
N ILE A 274 13.38 -6.38 0.52
CA ILE A 274 12.45 -7.07 1.43
C ILE A 274 12.06 -8.45 0.89
N LEU A 275 12.15 -8.67 -0.42
CA LEU A 275 11.89 -9.97 -1.06
C LEU A 275 12.96 -11.02 -0.69
N HIS A 276 14.09 -10.63 -0.10
CA HIS A 276 15.03 -11.59 0.48
C HIS A 276 14.42 -12.43 1.60
N PHE A 277 13.39 -11.94 2.31
CA PHE A 277 12.70 -12.71 3.36
C PHE A 277 11.95 -13.94 2.85
N PHE A 278 11.80 -14.10 1.53
CA PHE A 278 11.29 -15.35 0.96
C PHE A 278 12.30 -16.49 1.07
N LYS A 279 13.59 -16.19 1.17
CA LYS A 279 14.68 -17.16 1.35
C LYS A 279 14.72 -17.62 2.80
N THR A 280 15.07 -18.89 3.02
CA THR A 280 15.31 -19.46 4.35
C THR A 280 16.76 -19.89 4.51
N GLN A 281 17.30 -20.63 3.54
CA GLN A 281 18.64 -21.23 3.64
C GLN A 281 19.76 -20.24 3.33
N THR A 282 19.54 -19.36 2.36
CA THR A 282 20.54 -18.39 1.86
C THR A 282 20.37 -16.99 2.45
N LEU A 283 19.41 -16.80 3.35
CA LEU A 283 19.14 -15.49 3.97
C LEU A 283 20.35 -14.99 4.77
N TYR A 284 21.01 -15.89 5.49
CA TYR A 284 22.13 -15.57 6.39
C TYR A 284 23.50 -15.60 5.71
N SER A 285 23.64 -16.27 4.56
CA SER A 285 24.94 -16.47 3.92
C SER A 285 25.38 -15.34 2.99
N THR A 286 24.47 -14.48 2.52
CA THR A 286 24.77 -13.45 1.49
C THR A 286 24.88 -12.01 2.02
N ASN A 287 25.01 -11.85 3.34
CA ASN A 287 24.98 -10.55 4.04
C ASN A 287 23.80 -9.65 3.62
N CYS A 288 22.70 -10.24 3.14
CA CYS A 288 21.57 -9.46 2.62
C CYS A 288 20.82 -8.74 3.74
N LEU A 289 20.74 -9.34 4.94
CA LEU A 289 20.09 -8.72 6.11
C LEU A 289 20.77 -7.39 6.53
N GLY A 290 22.10 -7.29 6.44
CA GLY A 290 22.81 -6.05 6.75
C GLY A 290 22.47 -4.93 5.76
N ARG A 291 22.34 -5.26 4.46
CA ARG A 291 21.90 -4.29 3.45
C ARG A 291 20.46 -3.86 3.67
N VAL A 292 19.56 -4.84 3.87
CA VAL A 292 18.14 -4.61 4.15
C VAL A 292 17.94 -3.70 5.38
N LEU A 293 18.66 -3.98 6.47
CA LEU A 293 18.64 -3.17 7.70
C LEU A 293 19.07 -1.73 7.43
N ASN A 294 20.19 -1.53 6.72
CA ASN A 294 20.69 -0.19 6.41
C ASN A 294 19.75 0.60 5.51
N THR A 295 19.15 -0.04 4.50
CA THR A 295 18.16 0.58 3.62
C THR A 295 16.90 0.97 4.39
N ALA A 296 16.39 0.08 5.25
CA ALA A 296 15.23 0.38 6.09
C ALA A 296 15.50 1.54 7.07
N CYS A 297 16.68 1.58 7.69
CA CYS A 297 17.11 2.73 8.50
C CYS A 297 17.17 4.02 7.68
N SER A 298 17.72 3.96 6.46
CA SER A 298 17.85 5.11 5.57
C SER A 298 16.48 5.62 5.10
N ALA A 299 15.51 4.74 4.86
CA ALA A 299 14.15 5.14 4.51
C ALA A 299 13.50 5.94 5.65
N VAL A 300 13.66 5.49 6.90
CA VAL A 300 13.19 6.23 8.10
C VAL A 300 13.90 7.59 8.21
N GLU A 301 15.21 7.63 7.97
CA GLU A 301 15.99 8.88 7.96
C GLU A 301 15.46 9.88 6.91
N CYS A 302 15.15 9.41 5.70
CA CYS A 302 14.60 10.29 4.65
C CYS A 302 13.25 10.89 5.06
N VAL A 303 12.40 10.15 5.77
CA VAL A 303 11.14 10.68 6.30
C VAL A 303 11.36 11.65 7.46
N GLN A 304 12.42 11.47 8.26
CA GLN A 304 12.81 12.48 9.25
C GLN A 304 13.28 13.78 8.59
N ASP A 305 14.06 13.67 7.50
CA ASP A 305 14.50 14.83 6.72
C ASP A 305 13.28 15.53 6.10
N LEU A 306 12.35 14.77 5.50
CA LEU A 306 11.07 15.31 5.02
C LEU A 306 10.27 16.00 6.13
N ASN A 307 10.24 15.47 7.35
CA ASN A 307 9.53 16.10 8.48
C ASN A 307 10.15 17.45 8.89
N ARG A 308 11.45 17.66 8.64
CA ARG A 308 12.10 18.94 8.94
C ARG A 308 11.72 20.01 7.92
N GLU A 309 11.52 19.63 6.67
CA GLU A 309 11.21 20.54 5.57
C GLU A 309 9.70 20.78 5.40
N ALA A 310 8.91 19.71 5.56
CA ALA A 310 7.46 19.71 5.37
C ALA A 310 6.73 20.43 6.50
N ILE A 311 5.58 21.02 6.18
CA ILE A 311 4.74 21.71 7.16
C ILE A 311 4.01 20.71 8.08
N SER A 312 3.63 19.54 7.55
CA SER A 312 2.99 18.48 8.34
C SER A 312 3.13 17.11 7.68
N LEU A 313 3.50 16.09 8.47
CA LEU A 313 3.51 14.70 8.00
C LEU A 313 2.11 14.16 7.70
N ALA A 314 1.05 14.73 8.26
CA ALA A 314 -0.34 14.38 7.94
C ALA A 314 -0.74 14.75 6.50
N ALA A 315 0.01 15.64 5.84
CA ALA A 315 -0.14 15.96 4.42
C ALA A 315 0.63 15.00 3.50
N THR A 316 1.48 14.12 4.04
CA THR A 316 2.25 13.19 3.19
C THR A 316 1.33 12.21 2.46
N PRO A 317 1.68 11.85 1.21
CA PRO A 317 0.96 10.83 0.45
C PRO A 317 0.93 9.44 1.11
N LEU A 318 -0.03 8.61 0.72
CA LEU A 318 -0.18 7.24 1.19
C LEU A 318 1.09 6.39 0.99
N GLU A 319 1.86 6.61 -0.08
CA GLU A 319 3.12 5.88 -0.31
C GLU A 319 4.19 6.17 0.74
N VAL A 320 4.21 7.37 1.36
CA VAL A 320 5.19 7.71 2.40
C VAL A 320 4.88 6.90 3.65
N TYR A 321 3.61 6.86 4.04
CA TYR A 321 3.11 5.99 5.10
C TYR A 321 3.43 4.50 4.81
N PHE A 322 3.19 4.02 3.59
CA PHE A 322 3.46 2.63 3.24
C PHE A 322 4.96 2.29 3.28
N GLY A 323 5.83 3.18 2.80
CA GLY A 323 7.29 3.01 2.92
C GLY A 323 7.74 2.93 4.37
N MET A 324 7.16 3.75 5.25
CA MET A 324 7.40 3.69 6.70
C MET A 324 6.91 2.37 7.32
N LEU A 325 5.77 1.85 6.89
CA LEU A 325 5.26 0.55 7.31
C LEU A 325 6.21 -0.59 6.91
N LEU A 326 6.67 -0.61 5.65
CA LEU A 326 7.65 -1.60 5.18
C LEU A 326 8.95 -1.52 5.99
N ALA A 327 9.49 -0.32 6.20
CA ALA A 327 10.72 -0.11 6.96
C ALA A 327 10.56 -0.57 8.42
N SER A 328 9.46 -0.19 9.08
CA SER A 328 9.22 -0.53 10.48
C SER A 328 9.08 -2.03 10.70
N VAL A 329 8.32 -2.72 9.84
CA VAL A 329 8.17 -4.18 9.91
C VAL A 329 9.50 -4.88 9.61
N THR A 330 10.26 -4.38 8.64
CA THR A 330 11.58 -4.92 8.31
C THR A 330 12.54 -4.82 9.49
N LEU A 331 12.63 -3.64 10.12
CA LEU A 331 13.48 -3.42 11.30
C LEU A 331 13.04 -4.32 12.47
N LEU A 332 11.74 -4.41 12.74
CA LEU A 332 11.19 -5.28 13.77
C LEU A 332 11.54 -6.75 13.54
N ARG A 333 11.35 -7.24 12.31
CA ARG A 333 11.63 -8.63 11.94
C ARG A 333 13.11 -8.97 12.10
N ILE A 334 14.00 -8.09 11.64
CA ILE A 334 15.46 -8.30 11.78
C ILE A 334 15.87 -8.25 13.25
N HIS A 335 15.33 -7.29 14.02
CA HIS A 335 15.68 -7.13 15.43
C HIS A 335 15.23 -8.32 16.29
N LYS A 336 14.06 -8.91 16.00
CA LYS A 336 13.53 -10.06 16.76
C LYS A 336 14.06 -11.41 16.27
N GLY A 337 14.70 -11.46 15.09
CA GLY A 337 15.28 -12.65 14.50
C GLY A 337 16.62 -13.08 15.11
N ALA A 338 17.30 -14.01 14.45
CA ALA A 338 18.58 -14.55 14.91
C ALA A 338 19.66 -13.45 14.91
N PRO A 339 20.39 -13.23 16.02
CA PRO A 339 21.49 -12.29 16.05
C PRO A 339 22.63 -12.78 15.15
N MET A 340 23.09 -11.92 14.25
CA MET A 340 24.19 -12.22 13.33
C MET A 340 25.34 -11.23 13.52
N PRO A 341 26.60 -11.70 13.44
CA PRO A 341 27.76 -10.80 13.47
C PRO A 341 27.66 -9.73 12.38
N GLY A 342 27.89 -8.47 12.74
CA GLY A 342 27.87 -7.33 11.82
C GLY A 342 26.49 -6.66 11.62
N LEU A 343 25.41 -7.16 12.25
CA LEU A 343 24.15 -6.44 12.30
C LEU A 343 24.15 -5.39 13.41
N ASP A 344 23.91 -4.14 13.05
CA ASP A 344 23.75 -3.03 13.99
C ASP A 344 22.32 -3.01 14.56
N LEU A 345 22.06 -3.89 15.53
CA LEU A 345 20.75 -4.04 16.16
C LEU A 345 20.35 -2.83 17.02
N GLU A 346 21.32 -2.08 17.53
CA GLU A 346 21.07 -0.85 18.29
C GLU A 346 20.59 0.27 17.37
N LYS A 347 21.22 0.44 16.20
CA LYS A 347 20.71 1.35 15.16
C LYS A 347 19.32 0.93 14.70
N ALA A 348 19.08 -0.36 14.47
CA ALA A 348 17.76 -0.86 14.11
C ALA A 348 16.69 -0.53 15.16
N ARG A 349 17.00 -0.74 16.44
CA ARG A 349 16.12 -0.38 17.57
C ARG A 349 15.83 1.12 17.61
N SER A 350 16.87 1.95 17.55
CA SER A 350 16.74 3.41 17.55
C SER A 350 15.85 3.91 16.40
N ARG A 351 16.11 3.40 15.18
CA ARG A 351 15.34 3.76 13.98
C ARG A 351 13.91 3.23 14.02
N PHE A 352 13.67 2.06 14.60
CA PHE A 352 12.32 1.52 14.78
C PHE A 352 11.45 2.44 15.66
N PHE A 353 11.99 2.92 16.80
CA PHE A 353 11.25 3.86 17.65
C PHE A 353 11.12 5.25 17.04
N ALA A 354 12.11 5.71 16.28
CA ALA A 354 11.98 6.92 15.48
C ALA A 354 10.83 6.79 14.47
N ALA A 355 10.71 5.64 13.80
CA ALA A 355 9.63 5.36 12.86
C ALA A 355 8.26 5.37 13.52
N ILE A 356 8.11 4.78 14.71
CA ILE A 356 6.88 4.85 15.51
C ILE A 356 6.48 6.31 15.78
N ASN A 357 7.43 7.17 16.13
CA ASN A 357 7.13 8.58 16.44
C ASN A 357 6.76 9.40 15.19
N LEU A 358 7.31 9.07 14.02
CA LEU A 358 6.91 9.70 12.75
C LEU A 358 5.53 9.22 12.30
N LEU A 359 5.24 7.92 12.43
CA LEU A 359 3.92 7.35 12.12
C LEU A 359 2.82 7.99 12.97
N LYS A 360 3.08 8.30 14.25
CA LYS A 360 2.13 9.07 15.09
C LYS A 360 1.81 10.44 14.50
N GLN A 361 2.78 11.13 13.88
CA GLN A 361 2.60 12.44 13.27
C GLN A 361 1.90 12.38 11.89
N MET A 362 1.87 11.21 11.26
CA MET A 362 1.11 10.97 10.02
C MET A 362 -0.38 10.72 10.26
N SER A 363 -0.78 10.45 11.50
CA SER A 363 -2.17 10.20 11.87
C SER A 363 -2.99 11.48 11.76
N VAL A 364 -4.12 11.38 11.07
CA VAL A 364 -5.08 12.46 10.81
C VAL A 364 -6.28 12.35 11.74
N GLN A 365 -6.66 11.13 12.12
CA GLN A 365 -7.84 10.87 12.94
C GLN A 365 -7.57 9.77 13.96
N ASN A 366 -8.34 9.80 15.06
CA ASN A 366 -8.30 8.72 16.04
C ASN A 366 -8.60 7.38 15.37
N ASN A 367 -7.77 6.39 15.68
CA ASN A 367 -7.92 5.02 15.17
C ASN A 367 -7.82 4.89 13.64
N ASP A 368 -7.14 5.82 12.96
CA ASP A 368 -6.79 5.65 11.54
C ASP A 368 -5.66 4.62 11.34
N GLY A 369 -5.33 4.33 10.08
CA GLY A 369 -4.31 3.33 9.73
C GLY A 369 -2.93 3.59 10.34
N ALA A 370 -2.52 4.85 10.49
CA ALA A 370 -1.25 5.22 11.10
C ALA A 370 -1.27 4.96 12.62
N ALA A 371 -2.34 5.38 13.31
CA ALA A 371 -2.52 5.10 14.73
C ALA A 371 -2.58 3.58 15.02
N LYS A 372 -3.30 2.82 14.18
CA LYS A 372 -3.39 1.36 14.29
C LYS A 372 -2.04 0.68 14.06
N THR A 373 -1.27 1.12 13.06
CA THR A 373 0.08 0.62 12.80
C THR A 373 0.99 0.85 14.01
N VAL A 374 0.93 2.04 14.62
CA VAL A 374 1.70 2.34 15.84
C VAL A 374 1.34 1.38 16.97
N LEU A 375 0.04 1.08 17.16
CA LEU A 375 -0.42 0.12 18.17
C LEU A 375 0.13 -1.29 17.91
N VAL A 376 -0.03 -1.80 16.68
CA VAL A 376 0.43 -3.14 16.28
C VAL A 376 1.94 -3.28 16.44
N LEU A 377 2.71 -2.30 15.96
CA LEU A 377 4.17 -2.32 16.06
C LEU A 377 4.66 -2.33 17.52
N ASN A 378 4.04 -1.56 18.41
CA ASN A 378 4.38 -1.57 19.83
C ASN A 378 4.04 -2.90 20.52
N GLN A 379 2.90 -3.50 20.18
CA GLN A 379 2.52 -4.80 20.76
C GLN A 379 3.42 -5.93 20.26
N LEU A 380 3.74 -5.96 18.96
CA LEU A 380 4.69 -6.93 18.40
C LEU A 380 6.12 -6.74 18.92
N TRP A 381 6.55 -5.50 19.18
CA TRP A 381 7.84 -5.23 19.80
C TRP A 381 7.96 -5.95 21.15
N ASN A 382 6.94 -5.81 22.00
CA ASN A 382 6.91 -6.38 23.35
C ASN A 382 6.49 -7.87 23.40
N SER A 383 5.98 -8.42 22.31
CA SER A 383 5.64 -9.85 22.21
C SER A 383 6.86 -10.75 22.37
N THR A 384 6.74 -11.80 23.18
CA THR A 384 7.75 -12.88 23.26
C THR A 384 7.49 -14.01 22.26
N ARG A 385 6.35 -13.99 21.57
CA ARG A 385 5.90 -15.05 20.65
C ARG A 385 6.09 -14.67 19.17
N ALA A 386 6.03 -13.39 18.84
CA ALA A 386 6.16 -12.92 17.48
C ALA A 386 7.50 -13.34 16.86
N PHE A 387 7.42 -13.99 15.68
CA PHE A 387 8.56 -14.55 14.94
C PHE A 387 9.32 -15.65 15.69
N ARG A 388 8.67 -16.38 16.61
CA ARG A 388 9.25 -17.49 17.37
C ARG A 388 8.44 -18.77 17.17
N LYS A 389 9.12 -19.91 17.19
CA LYS A 389 8.47 -21.22 17.29
C LYS A 389 8.01 -21.50 18.73
N SER A 390 7.22 -22.55 18.92
CA SER A 390 6.77 -23.01 20.23
C SER A 390 7.92 -23.40 21.17
N ASP A 391 9.06 -23.80 20.62
CA ASP A 391 10.28 -24.12 21.36
C ASP A 391 11.15 -22.88 21.69
N GLY A 392 10.72 -21.68 21.29
CA GLY A 392 11.45 -20.42 21.48
C GLY A 392 12.54 -20.14 20.44
N SER A 393 12.80 -21.06 19.51
CA SER A 393 13.73 -20.83 18.41
C SER A 393 13.16 -19.84 17.38
N ASP A 394 14.04 -19.22 16.58
CA ASP A 394 13.64 -18.22 15.60
C ASP A 394 12.76 -18.81 14.49
N PHE A 395 11.69 -18.10 14.13
CA PHE A 395 10.84 -18.40 12.98
C PHE A 395 11.24 -17.51 11.80
N THR A 396 12.12 -18.03 10.94
CA THR A 396 12.75 -17.27 9.87
C THR A 396 11.89 -17.18 8.61
N THR A 397 11.16 -18.25 8.29
CA THR A 397 10.32 -18.35 7.10
C THR A 397 9.11 -17.40 7.20
N LEU A 398 8.68 -16.83 6.07
CA LEU A 398 7.40 -16.11 5.98
C LEU A 398 6.22 -17.09 5.94
N ARG A 399 5.17 -16.87 6.73
CA ARG A 399 3.93 -17.68 6.67
C ARG A 399 3.02 -17.21 5.54
N ILE A 400 2.90 -15.90 5.38
CA ILE A 400 2.22 -15.29 4.24
C ILE A 400 3.24 -15.05 3.14
N ARG A 401 3.03 -15.65 1.96
CA ARG A 401 3.99 -15.63 0.82
C ARG A 401 3.33 -15.26 -0.51
N SER A 402 2.04 -14.94 -0.51
CA SER A 402 1.26 -14.70 -1.73
C SER A 402 1.17 -13.22 -2.13
N ARG A 403 1.82 -12.32 -1.38
CA ARG A 403 1.60 -10.86 -1.47
C ARG A 403 2.86 -10.05 -1.81
N LEU A 404 3.86 -10.69 -2.42
CA LEU A 404 5.14 -10.05 -2.81
C LEU A 404 5.73 -9.20 -1.67
N MET A 405 6.05 -7.92 -1.92
CA MET A 405 6.64 -6.97 -0.97
C MET A 405 5.79 -6.74 0.28
N LEU A 406 4.47 -6.96 0.17
CA LEU A 406 3.57 -6.85 1.31
C LEU A 406 3.63 -8.05 2.25
N SER A 407 4.14 -9.19 1.77
CA SER A 407 4.13 -10.46 2.52
C SER A 407 4.68 -10.36 3.95
N PRO A 408 5.80 -9.66 4.22
CA PRO A 408 6.32 -9.53 5.58
C PRO A 408 5.44 -8.70 6.52
N VAL A 409 4.75 -7.69 5.99
CA VAL A 409 3.78 -6.89 6.76
C VAL A 409 2.55 -7.72 7.06
N ALA A 410 1.99 -8.40 6.05
CA ALA A 410 0.85 -9.29 6.25
C ALA A 410 1.20 -10.39 7.28
N ASP A 411 2.38 -11.01 7.18
CA ASP A 411 2.87 -12.00 8.15
C ASP A 411 2.97 -11.42 9.57
N ALA A 412 3.50 -10.20 9.73
CA ALA A 412 3.58 -9.51 11.02
C ALA A 412 2.19 -9.22 11.61
N VAL A 413 1.24 -8.77 10.79
CA VAL A 413 -0.16 -8.57 11.22
C VAL A 413 -0.79 -9.90 11.65
N TRP A 414 -0.50 -11.00 10.96
CA TRP A 414 -0.95 -12.33 11.38
C TRP A 414 -0.38 -12.74 12.74
N TRP A 415 0.90 -12.45 13.02
CA TRP A 415 1.50 -12.70 14.34
C TRP A 415 0.78 -11.90 15.43
N TRP A 416 0.44 -10.66 15.10
CA TRP A 416 -0.28 -9.78 16.00
C TRP A 416 -1.70 -10.31 16.28
N ARG A 417 -2.46 -10.71 15.24
CA ARG A 417 -3.82 -11.22 15.40
C ARG A 417 -3.87 -12.46 16.27
N GLU A 418 -3.03 -13.46 16.00
CA GLU A 418 -2.99 -14.70 16.80
C GLU A 418 -2.79 -14.46 18.30
N GLU A 419 -2.03 -13.43 18.66
CA GLU A 419 -1.74 -13.12 20.05
C GLU A 419 -2.76 -12.16 20.68
N TYR A 420 -3.19 -11.12 19.96
CA TYR A 420 -3.92 -9.98 20.53
C TYR A 420 -5.38 -9.85 20.05
N ASP A 421 -5.79 -10.55 18.98
CA ASP A 421 -7.16 -10.53 18.46
C ASP A 421 -8.03 -11.58 19.20
N PRO A 422 -9.01 -11.16 20.03
CA PRO A 422 -9.83 -12.09 20.81
C PRO A 422 -10.73 -12.97 19.92
N GLN A 423 -11.21 -12.45 18.78
CA GLN A 423 -12.09 -13.19 17.87
C GLN A 423 -11.34 -14.36 17.23
N PHE A 424 -10.06 -14.16 16.94
CA PHE A 424 -9.19 -15.21 16.40
C PHE A 424 -8.99 -16.38 17.39
N ARG A 425 -9.03 -16.11 18.70
CA ARG A 425 -8.96 -17.15 19.73
C ARG A 425 -10.24 -17.98 19.86
N SER A 426 -11.40 -17.43 19.51
CA SER A 426 -12.69 -18.13 19.58
C SER A 426 -12.95 -19.07 18.40
N GLY A 427 -12.25 -18.89 17.26
CA GLY A 427 -12.38 -19.75 16.07
C GLY A 427 -11.37 -20.91 15.97
N GLY A 428 -10.36 -20.95 16.85
CA GLY A 428 -9.34 -22.00 16.87
C GLY A 428 -9.81 -23.26 17.60
N HIS A 429 -10.00 -24.36 16.88
CA HIS A 429 -10.23 -25.69 17.43
C HIS A 429 -9.37 -25.98 18.67
N THR A 430 -10.02 -26.03 19.85
CA THR A 430 -9.52 -26.82 20.97
C THR A 430 -9.64 -28.30 20.61
N GLN A 431 -8.72 -28.80 19.80
CA GLN A 431 -8.42 -30.24 19.76
C GLN A 431 -7.34 -30.51 20.81
N GLY A 432 -7.72 -30.32 22.08
CA GLY A 432 -6.95 -30.70 23.24
C GLY A 432 -7.80 -31.68 24.04
N ASN A 433 -7.34 -32.93 24.11
CA ASN A 433 -7.92 -34.03 24.87
C ASN A 433 -8.57 -33.57 26.19
N MET A 434 -9.90 -33.68 26.27
CA MET A 434 -10.59 -33.78 27.55
C MET A 434 -10.93 -35.26 27.77
N PRO A 435 -10.54 -35.87 28.91
CA PRO A 435 -11.06 -37.17 29.30
C PRO A 435 -12.55 -37.04 29.65
N ASP A 436 -13.29 -38.11 29.36
CA ASP A 436 -14.70 -38.30 29.66
C ASP A 436 -15.09 -37.93 31.10
N GLY A 437 -16.26 -37.28 31.21
CA GLY A 437 -17.15 -37.36 32.37
C GLY A 437 -16.98 -36.26 33.42
N VAL A 438 -17.97 -35.36 33.52
CA VAL A 438 -18.98 -35.31 34.60
C VAL A 438 -19.88 -34.09 34.36
N ASP A 439 -21.16 -34.37 34.10
CA ASP A 439 -22.27 -33.42 34.18
C ASP A 439 -22.49 -32.98 35.63
N ILE A 440 -22.47 -31.68 35.95
CA ILE A 440 -23.33 -31.09 37.00
C ILE A 440 -23.69 -29.63 36.67
N ASN A 441 -24.92 -29.49 36.17
CA ASN A 441 -25.97 -28.55 36.56
C ASN A 441 -25.74 -27.02 36.60
N ARG A 442 -26.58 -26.36 35.80
CA ARG A 442 -26.89 -24.93 35.75
C ARG A 442 -28.03 -24.67 36.73
N ASP A 443 -27.83 -23.81 37.73
CA ASP A 443 -28.85 -22.92 38.32
C ASP A 443 -28.30 -22.06 39.47
N ASN A 444 -28.35 -20.73 39.30
CA ASN A 444 -28.88 -19.73 40.26
C ASN A 444 -28.29 -18.33 40.03
N MET A 445 -29.20 -17.36 39.84
CA MET A 445 -28.95 -15.93 40.01
C MET A 445 -29.03 -15.55 41.50
N ALA A 446 -28.15 -14.65 41.98
CA ALA A 446 -28.48 -13.54 42.92
C ALA A 446 -27.24 -12.75 43.45
N THR A 447 -27.20 -11.45 43.14
CA THR A 447 -26.82 -10.25 43.94
C THR A 447 -25.53 -10.15 44.83
N ALA A 448 -24.60 -9.26 44.37
CA ALA A 448 -23.82 -8.17 45.04
C ALA A 448 -22.91 -8.46 46.27
N PRO A 449 -21.73 -7.77 46.50
CA PRO A 449 -21.55 -6.32 46.36
C PRO A 449 -20.18 -5.80 45.84
N ILE A 450 -20.17 -4.47 45.69
CA ILE A 450 -19.14 -3.51 45.28
C ILE A 450 -17.76 -3.74 45.93
N GLY A 451 -16.70 -3.72 45.11
CA GLY A 451 -15.31 -3.63 45.53
C GLY A 451 -14.43 -3.05 44.42
N LEU A 452 -13.87 -1.87 44.68
CA LEU A 452 -13.02 -1.07 43.80
C LEU A 452 -11.81 -1.85 43.23
N THR A 453 -11.69 -1.86 41.92
CA THR A 453 -10.43 -1.70 41.18
C THR A 453 -10.81 -1.34 39.75
N GLU A 454 -10.55 -0.11 39.33
CA GLU A 454 -10.58 0.25 37.90
C GLU A 454 -9.55 -0.61 37.18
N ARG A 455 -10.01 -1.76 36.66
CA ARG A 455 -9.32 -2.44 35.57
C ARG A 455 -9.47 -1.54 34.34
N PRO A 456 -8.42 -1.34 33.52
CA PRO A 456 -8.63 -0.76 32.21
C PRO A 456 -9.66 -1.63 31.49
N GLU A 457 -10.75 -1.02 31.02
CA GLU A 457 -11.75 -1.73 30.22
C GLU A 457 -11.02 -2.45 29.08
N PRO A 458 -11.31 -3.74 28.84
CA PRO A 458 -10.68 -4.45 27.74
C PRO A 458 -11.09 -3.75 26.45
N ILE A 459 -10.10 -3.21 25.73
CA ILE A 459 -10.27 -2.66 24.38
C ILE A 459 -10.92 -3.78 23.56
N LEU A 460 -12.22 -3.65 23.32
CA LEU A 460 -12.97 -4.61 22.52
C LEU A 460 -12.52 -4.41 21.07
N PHE A 461 -11.59 -5.25 20.62
CA PHE A 461 -11.18 -5.31 19.22
C PHE A 461 -12.35 -5.91 18.43
N ASN A 462 -13.29 -5.06 18.03
CA ASN A 462 -14.40 -5.40 17.16
C ASN A 462 -13.91 -5.54 15.70
N ASP A 463 -14.72 -6.10 14.80
CA ASP A 463 -14.50 -6.19 13.34
C ASP A 463 -14.00 -4.84 12.73
N GLN A 464 -14.36 -3.75 13.40
CA GLN A 464 -13.89 -2.37 13.27
C GLN A 464 -12.37 -2.14 13.23
N PHE A 465 -11.55 -2.96 13.92
CA PHE A 465 -10.09 -2.84 13.90
C PHE A 465 -9.50 -3.51 12.65
N LEU A 466 -10.11 -4.62 12.24
CA LEU A 466 -9.64 -5.55 11.22
C LEU A 466 -9.87 -5.04 9.79
N ALA A 467 -10.90 -4.23 9.56
CA ALA A 467 -11.17 -3.57 8.28
C ALA A 467 -10.02 -2.66 7.76
N ASP A 468 -9.18 -2.19 8.68
CA ASP A 468 -7.97 -1.45 8.31
C ASP A 468 -6.77 -2.33 7.98
N PHE A 469 -6.90 -3.64 8.13
CA PHE A 469 -5.98 -4.66 7.65
C PHE A 469 -6.65 -5.62 6.62
N GLU A 470 -7.91 -5.43 6.26
CA GLU A 470 -8.60 -6.10 5.12
C GLU A 470 -7.92 -5.81 3.78
N TRP A 471 -7.17 -4.72 3.64
CA TRP A 471 -6.31 -4.57 2.45
C TRP A 471 -5.25 -5.67 2.34
N ALA A 472 -4.92 -6.34 3.45
CA ALA A 472 -4.04 -7.50 3.53
C ALA A 472 -4.79 -8.85 3.54
N LEU A 473 -6.14 -8.90 3.48
CA LEU A 473 -6.96 -10.13 3.47
C LEU A 473 -8.30 -9.90 2.73
N VAL A 474 -8.62 -10.75 1.74
CA VAL A 474 -9.92 -10.66 1.01
C VAL A 474 -11.08 -10.95 1.97
N ASP A 475 -12.21 -10.27 1.80
CA ASP A 475 -13.45 -10.47 2.57
C ASP A 475 -13.84 -11.96 2.65
N ASP A 476 -14.29 -12.39 3.83
CA ASP A 476 -14.66 -13.77 4.15
C ASP A 476 -15.82 -14.31 3.27
N GLU A 477 -16.58 -13.44 2.60
CA GLU A 477 -17.76 -13.83 1.80
C GLU A 477 -17.43 -14.67 0.56
N LEU A 478 -16.18 -14.64 0.07
CA LEU A 478 -15.77 -15.41 -1.11
C LEU A 478 -15.48 -16.88 -0.80
N PHE A 479 -15.34 -17.23 0.47
CA PHE A 479 -15.13 -18.60 0.93
C PHE A 479 -16.25 -18.97 1.91
N PRO A 480 -17.37 -19.56 1.44
CA PRO A 480 -18.30 -20.19 2.37
C PRO A 480 -17.52 -21.18 3.23
N SER A 481 -17.75 -21.14 4.55
CA SER A 481 -17.23 -22.13 5.50
C SER A 481 -17.44 -23.50 4.89
N THR A 482 -16.34 -24.17 4.53
CA THR A 482 -16.37 -25.43 3.78
C THR A 482 -17.31 -26.40 4.50
N GLU A 483 -18.48 -26.67 3.91
CA GLU A 483 -19.31 -27.79 4.34
C GLU A 483 -18.41 -29.04 4.30
N PRO A 484 -18.36 -29.83 5.38
CA PRO A 484 -17.57 -31.05 5.37
C PRO A 484 -18.14 -31.96 4.29
N TYR A 485 -17.36 -32.16 3.23
CA TYR A 485 -17.65 -33.15 2.19
C TYR A 485 -18.00 -34.46 2.88
N GLY A 486 -19.26 -34.87 2.70
CA GLY A 486 -19.93 -35.85 3.53
C GLY A 486 -19.17 -37.15 3.70
N SER A 487 -19.26 -37.70 4.91
CA SER A 487 -18.90 -39.06 5.23
C SER A 487 -19.47 -40.02 4.20
N VAL A 488 -18.58 -40.77 3.54
CA VAL A 488 -18.92 -41.92 2.72
C VAL A 488 -19.73 -42.90 3.58
N ARG A 489 -21.05 -42.89 3.45
CA ARG A 489 -21.89 -44.00 3.89
C ARG A 489 -21.70 -45.14 2.90
N LEU A 490 -20.92 -46.12 3.33
CA LEU A 490 -20.93 -47.47 2.77
C LEU A 490 -22.35 -48.04 2.84
N HIS A 491 -23.05 -48.12 1.70
CA HIS A 491 -24.14 -49.08 1.53
C HIS A 491 -23.70 -50.16 0.52
N LYS A 492 -23.54 -51.38 1.02
CA LYS A 492 -23.49 -52.61 0.23
C LYS A 492 -24.87 -52.89 -0.37
N GLY A 493 -24.92 -53.30 -1.65
CA GLY A 493 -26.01 -54.15 -2.15
C GLY A 493 -26.58 -53.91 -3.56
N SER A 494 -25.75 -54.11 -4.60
CA SER A 494 -26.01 -54.87 -5.86
C SER A 494 -27.21 -54.49 -6.80
N PRO A 495 -27.33 -55.02 -8.06
CA PRO A 495 -27.24 -54.18 -9.27
C PRO A 495 -28.37 -54.41 -10.30
N ILE A 496 -28.87 -53.39 -11.02
CA ILE A 496 -29.64 -53.63 -12.27
C ILE A 496 -29.36 -52.57 -13.34
N SER A 497 -29.17 -53.08 -14.57
CA SER A 497 -28.94 -52.49 -15.89
C SER A 497 -29.96 -51.46 -16.40
N GLY A 498 -29.54 -50.59 -17.33
CA GLY A 498 -30.45 -50.04 -18.34
C GLY A 498 -29.97 -48.78 -19.08
N HIS A 499 -30.00 -48.86 -20.42
CA HIS A 499 -29.69 -47.87 -21.45
C HIS A 499 -30.25 -46.43 -21.30
N GLY A 500 -29.59 -45.48 -21.98
CA GLY A 500 -30.29 -44.63 -22.96
C GLY A 500 -30.15 -43.11 -22.85
N ALA A 501 -29.38 -42.54 -23.79
CA ALA A 501 -29.62 -41.31 -24.58
C ALA A 501 -30.09 -39.97 -23.94
N GLY A 502 -29.29 -38.93 -24.19
CA GLY A 502 -29.72 -37.71 -24.90
C GLY A 502 -30.41 -36.59 -24.11
N GLY A 503 -29.94 -35.34 -24.28
CA GLY A 503 -30.75 -34.17 -23.97
C GLY A 503 -29.99 -32.92 -23.56
N SER A 504 -29.64 -32.11 -24.56
CA SER A 504 -29.26 -30.69 -24.45
C SER A 504 -30.38 -29.86 -23.80
N LEU A 505 -30.05 -28.87 -22.96
CA LEU A 505 -30.82 -27.64 -22.87
C LEU A 505 -30.00 -26.45 -22.33
N LEU A 506 -29.74 -25.52 -23.24
CA LEU A 506 -29.45 -24.10 -23.04
C LEU A 506 -30.58 -23.39 -22.29
N LEU A 507 -30.25 -22.36 -21.50
CA LEU A 507 -31.04 -21.15 -21.22
C LEU A 507 -30.03 -20.11 -20.65
N ARG A 508 -29.60 -19.16 -21.49
CA ARG A 508 -30.08 -17.76 -21.60
C ARG A 508 -29.82 -16.92 -20.37
#